data_AF-W6KH34-F1
#
_entry.id   AF-W6KH34-F1
#
_cell.length_a   1.000
_cell.length_b   1.000
_cell.length_c   1.000
_cell.angle_alpha   90.00
_cell.angle_beta   90.00
_cell.angle_gamma   90.00
#
_symmetry.space_group_name_H-M   'P 1'
#
loop_
_entity.id
_entity.type
_entity.pdbx_description
1 polymer ?
#
loop_
_entity_poly.entity_id
_entity_poly.type
_entity_poly.pdbx_seq_one_letter_code
_entity_poly.pdbx_strand_id
1 'polypeptide(L)'
;MRSVVYFNGGTVGDFVISDDRYKAFIDTTPAETQYSDDELHEARQVLNDCLQGDAEATAGAIEEAAACLIWNYFNTHPDHEKRLSGDIMVIDLEGDGATIEYAAVDDIELAQEN
;
A
#
# COMPACT_ATOMS: atom_id res chain seq x y z
N MET A 1 7.80 1.59 12.56
CA MET A 1 7.55 2.39 11.34
C MET A 1 6.72 1.50 10.43
N ARG A 2 5.72 2.06 9.75
CA ARG A 2 4.85 1.32 8.82
C ARG A 2 5.16 1.81 7.42
N SER A 3 5.19 0.95 6.43
CA SER A 3 5.28 1.37 5.03
C SER A 3 4.45 0.51 4.09
N VAL A 4 4.14 1.11 2.95
CA VAL A 4 3.65 0.41 1.77
C VAL A 4 4.67 0.62 0.66
N VAL A 5 5.26 -0.46 0.17
CA VAL A 5 6.14 -0.46 -1.00
C VAL A 5 5.32 -0.81 -2.22
N TYR A 6 5.41 -0.06 -3.30
CA TYR A 6 4.69 -0.34 -4.54
C TYR A 6 5.68 -0.56 -5.69
N PHE A 7 5.77 -1.80 -6.17
CA PHE A 7 6.43 -2.14 -7.43
C PHE A 7 5.43 -2.01 -8.58
N ASN A 8 5.71 -1.12 -9.53
CA ASN A 8 4.88 -0.83 -10.70
C ASN A 8 5.72 -0.89 -11.98
N GLY A 9 5.64 -2.01 -12.71
CA GLY A 9 6.27 -2.16 -14.03
C GLY A 9 7.78 -1.87 -14.08
N GLY A 10 8.50 -2.08 -12.96
CA GLY A 10 9.93 -1.76 -12.83
C GLY A 10 10.25 -0.44 -12.10
N THR A 11 9.23 0.34 -11.72
CA THR A 11 9.35 1.50 -10.83
C THR A 11 9.01 1.09 -9.40
N VAL A 12 9.70 1.65 -8.40
CA VAL A 12 9.43 1.37 -6.98
C VAL A 12 9.13 2.66 -6.24
N GLY A 13 7.99 2.69 -5.55
CA GLY A 13 7.63 3.72 -4.58
C GLY A 13 7.69 3.19 -3.15
N ASP A 14 8.22 4.00 -2.22
CA ASP A 14 8.16 3.72 -0.79
C ASP A 14 7.30 4.79 -0.09
N PHE A 15 6.15 4.37 0.42
CA PHE A 15 5.18 5.22 1.10
C PHE A 15 5.25 4.98 2.61
N VAL A 16 6.08 5.79 3.28
CA VAL A 16 6.28 5.71 4.72
C VAL A 16 5.11 6.34 5.47
N ILE A 17 4.60 5.61 6.46
CA ILE A 17 3.46 6.02 7.28
C ILE A 17 3.97 6.31 8.71
N SER A 18 3.88 7.58 9.10
CA SER A 18 4.17 7.99 10.48
C SER A 18 3.05 7.59 11.44
N ASP A 19 3.39 7.44 12.72
CA ASP A 19 2.41 7.10 13.77
C ASP A 19 1.29 8.13 13.87
N ASP A 20 1.63 9.42 13.73
CA ASP A 20 0.65 10.52 13.78
C ASP A 20 -0.35 10.45 12.61
N ARG A 21 0.13 10.12 11.40
CA ARG A 21 -0.73 9.95 10.22
C ARG A 21 -1.63 8.75 10.35
N TYR A 22 -1.08 7.62 10.78
CA TYR A 22 -1.87 6.41 11.00
C TYR A 22 -2.94 6.64 12.08
N LYS A 23 -2.58 7.31 13.19
CA LYS A 23 -3.53 7.66 14.23
C LYS A 23 -4.66 8.55 13.69
N ALA A 24 -4.32 9.58 12.92
CA ALA A 24 -5.32 10.46 12.31
C ALA A 24 -6.27 9.67 11.40
N PHE A 25 -5.73 8.78 10.56
CA PHE A 25 -6.54 7.90 9.70
C PHE A 25 -7.53 7.05 10.52
N ILE A 26 -7.08 6.39 11.59
CA ILE A 26 -7.98 5.56 12.43
C ILE A 26 -9.06 6.41 13.11
N ASP A 27 -8.72 7.61 13.57
CA ASP A 27 -9.65 8.48 14.27
C ASP A 27 -10.71 9.08 13.31
N THR A 28 -10.43 9.17 12.00
CA THR A 28 -11.33 9.82 11.02
C THR A 28 -12.02 8.86 10.05
N THR A 29 -11.49 7.66 9.84
CA THR A 29 -11.99 6.73 8.82
C THR A 29 -12.95 5.70 9.44
N PRO A 30 -14.19 5.57 8.96
CA PRO A 30 -15.14 4.57 9.45
C PRO A 30 -14.62 3.13 9.24
N ALA A 31 -15.01 2.20 10.12
CA ALA A 31 -14.54 0.82 10.07
C ALA A 31 -14.96 0.09 8.77
N GLU A 32 -16.13 0.43 8.21
CA GLU A 32 -16.59 -0.08 6.93
C GLU A 32 -15.68 0.33 5.76
N THR A 33 -15.12 1.54 5.80
CA THR A 33 -14.19 2.05 4.80
C THR A 33 -12.82 1.38 4.95
N GLN A 34 -12.37 1.18 6.19
CA GLN A 34 -11.06 0.59 6.51
C GLN A 34 -10.83 -0.81 5.93
N TYR A 35 -11.90 -1.56 5.64
CA TYR A 35 -11.86 -2.95 5.15
C TYR A 35 -12.64 -3.14 3.84
N SER A 36 -12.91 -2.05 3.11
CA SER A 36 -13.61 -2.10 1.83
C SER A 36 -12.64 -2.48 0.69
N ASP A 37 -13.02 -3.48 -0.11
CA ASP A 37 -12.25 -3.88 -1.30
C ASP A 37 -12.25 -2.76 -2.37
N ASP A 38 -13.33 -1.97 -2.44
CA ASP A 38 -13.44 -0.82 -3.35
C ASP A 38 -12.47 0.29 -2.92
N GLU A 39 -12.41 0.60 -1.63
CA GLU A 39 -11.49 1.62 -1.10
C GLU A 39 -10.04 1.16 -1.24
N LEU A 40 -9.77 -0.14 -1.05
CA LEU A 40 -8.44 -0.72 -1.30
C LEU A 40 -8.03 -0.50 -2.76
N HIS A 41 -8.96 -0.70 -3.71
CA HIS A 41 -8.71 -0.45 -5.12
C HIS A 41 -8.42 1.03 -5.40
N GLU A 42 -9.22 1.95 -4.85
CA GLU A 42 -9.04 3.39 -5.02
C GLU A 42 -7.71 3.88 -4.42
N ALA A 43 -7.36 3.44 -3.20
CA ALA A 43 -6.10 3.76 -2.57
C ALA A 43 -4.91 3.31 -3.42
N ARG A 44 -4.98 2.11 -4.03
CA ARG A 44 -3.95 1.64 -4.95
C ARG A 44 -3.82 2.52 -6.19
N GLN A 45 -4.94 2.97 -6.76
CA GLN A 45 -4.92 3.89 -7.91
C GLN A 45 -4.25 5.21 -7.57
N VAL A 46 -4.52 5.77 -6.38
CA VAL A 46 -3.83 6.97 -5.89
C VAL A 46 -2.31 6.76 -5.87
N LEU A 47 -1.83 5.64 -5.29
CA LEU A 47 -0.39 5.38 -5.23
C LEU A 47 0.22 5.14 -6.63
N ASN A 48 -0.52 4.51 -7.54
CA ASN A 48 -0.10 4.31 -8.93
C ASN A 48 0.05 5.65 -9.66
N ASP A 49 -0.95 6.52 -9.55
CA ASP A 49 -0.96 7.82 -10.21
C ASP A 49 0.17 8.71 -9.68
N CYS A 50 0.47 8.63 -8.38
CA CYS A 50 1.65 9.27 -7.79
C CYS A 50 2.95 8.78 -8.45
N LEU A 51 3.11 7.47 -8.65
CA LEU A 51 4.32 6.91 -9.28
C LEU A 51 4.46 7.26 -10.75
N GLN A 52 3.36 7.35 -11.48
CA GLN A 52 3.36 7.70 -12.89
C GLN A 52 3.51 9.22 -13.13
N GLY A 53 3.10 10.04 -12.17
CA GLY A 53 3.07 11.50 -12.29
C GLY A 53 4.44 12.18 -12.23
N ASP A 54 5.34 11.72 -11.35
CA ASP A 54 6.72 12.20 -11.24
C ASP A 54 7.55 11.27 -10.33
N ALA A 55 8.65 10.70 -10.82
CA ALA A 55 9.51 9.77 -10.08
C ALA A 55 10.20 10.42 -8.85
N GLU A 56 10.22 11.76 -8.78
CA GLU A 56 10.78 12.51 -7.64
C GLU A 56 9.70 13.10 -6.70
N ALA A 57 8.41 12.90 -6.98
CA ALA A 57 7.34 13.41 -6.12
C ALA A 57 7.36 12.70 -4.76
N THR A 58 7.56 13.47 -3.70
CA THR A 58 7.32 13.02 -2.32
C THR A 58 5.82 12.83 -2.12
N ALA A 59 5.43 11.70 -1.53
CA ALA A 59 4.04 11.39 -1.17
C ALA A 59 3.39 12.57 -0.44
N GLY A 60 2.25 13.04 -0.95
CA GLY A 60 1.43 14.06 -0.33
C GLY A 60 0.44 13.47 0.68
N ALA A 61 -0.45 14.32 1.20
CA ALA A 61 -1.41 13.89 2.21
C ALA A 61 -2.41 12.83 1.70
N ILE A 62 -2.70 12.82 0.39
CA ILE A 62 -3.64 11.88 -0.22
C ILE A 62 -2.97 10.50 -0.35
N GLU A 63 -1.72 10.47 -0.80
CA GLU A 63 -0.91 9.26 -0.91
C GLU A 63 -0.61 8.66 0.46
N GLU A 64 -0.29 9.49 1.46
CA GLU A 64 -0.14 9.04 2.85
C GLU A 64 -1.42 8.39 3.39
N ALA A 65 -2.60 8.93 3.06
CA ALA A 65 -3.88 8.36 3.47
C ALA A 65 -4.18 7.04 2.75
N ALA A 66 -3.90 6.96 1.44
CA ALA A 66 -4.00 5.73 0.67
C ALA A 66 -3.08 4.63 1.21
N ALA A 67 -1.83 4.96 1.53
CA ALA A 67 -0.89 4.04 2.16
C ALA A 67 -1.41 3.58 3.55
N CYS A 68 -1.97 4.49 4.35
CA CYS A 68 -2.62 4.12 5.62
C CYS A 68 -3.74 3.11 5.41
N LEU A 69 -4.61 3.32 4.42
CA LEU A 69 -5.72 2.42 4.12
C LEU A 69 -5.20 1.03 3.73
N ILE A 70 -4.26 0.95 2.78
CA ILE A 70 -3.67 -0.33 2.32
C ILE A 70 -3.01 -1.07 3.49
N TRP A 71 -2.15 -0.39 4.25
CA TRP A 71 -1.46 -1.01 5.38
C TRP A 71 -2.47 -1.51 6.43
N ASN A 72 -3.48 -0.68 6.76
CA ASN A 72 -4.52 -1.02 7.73
C ASN A 72 -5.34 -2.22 7.30
N TYR A 73 -5.79 -2.20 6.03
CA TYR A 73 -6.62 -3.22 5.44
C TYR A 73 -5.99 -4.59 5.70
N PHE A 74 -4.71 -4.77 5.37
CA PHE A 74 -4.04 -6.07 5.52
C PHE A 74 -3.62 -6.38 6.96
N ASN A 75 -3.00 -5.44 7.69
CA ASN A 75 -2.46 -5.73 9.02
C ASN A 75 -3.51 -5.91 10.10
N THR A 76 -4.72 -5.39 9.89
CA THR A 76 -5.78 -5.38 10.90
C THR A 76 -7.09 -6.02 10.43
N HIS A 77 -7.11 -6.59 9.22
CA HIS A 77 -8.32 -7.16 8.62
C HIS A 77 -9.06 -8.10 9.58
N PRO A 78 -10.39 -8.02 9.75
CA PRO A 78 -11.12 -8.98 10.60
C PRO A 78 -11.03 -10.42 10.09
N ASP A 79 -11.02 -10.59 8.77
CA ASP A 79 -10.78 -11.89 8.12
C ASP A 79 -9.30 -12.26 8.13
N HIS A 80 -8.98 -13.40 8.75
CA HIS A 80 -7.61 -13.90 8.89
C HIS A 80 -6.98 -14.32 7.56
N GLU A 81 -7.77 -14.75 6.57
CA GLU A 81 -7.24 -15.18 5.27
C GLU A 81 -6.73 -13.99 4.43
N LYS A 82 -7.23 -12.78 4.72
CA LYS A 82 -6.80 -11.52 4.10
C LYS A 82 -5.65 -10.84 4.84
N ARG A 83 -5.18 -11.38 5.98
CA ARG A 83 -4.16 -10.70 6.78
C ARG A 83 -2.77 -10.89 6.21
N LEU A 84 -2.03 -9.79 6.14
CA LEU A 84 -0.57 -9.77 6.00
C LEU A 84 0.00 -9.09 7.25
N SER A 85 1.25 -9.37 7.61
CA SER A 85 1.87 -8.81 8.81
C SER A 85 3.13 -8.03 8.47
N GLY A 86 3.26 -6.81 9.00
CA GLY A 86 4.43 -5.96 8.79
C GLY A 86 4.20 -4.93 7.68
N ASP A 87 5.28 -4.53 7.03
CA ASP A 87 5.23 -3.64 5.88
C ASP A 87 4.61 -4.36 4.69
N ILE A 88 3.81 -3.64 3.89
CA ILE A 88 3.03 -4.24 2.80
C ILE A 88 3.71 -3.92 1.48
N MET A 89 3.86 -4.92 0.63
CA MET A 89 4.26 -4.75 -0.76
C MET A 89 3.05 -4.93 -1.69
N VAL A 90 2.85 -3.94 -2.55
CA VAL A 90 1.94 -4.01 -3.70
C VAL A 90 2.78 -4.33 -4.93
N ILE A 91 2.39 -5.36 -5.66
CA ILE A 91 3.12 -5.87 -6.81
C ILE A 91 2.22 -5.74 -8.04
N ASP A 92 2.54 -4.78 -8.90
CA ASP A 92 2.01 -4.63 -10.25
C ASP A 92 3.14 -4.91 -11.23
N LEU A 93 3.24 -6.16 -11.68
CA LEU A 93 4.36 -6.63 -12.49
C LEU A 93 4.42 -5.94 -13.85
N GLU A 94 3.26 -5.70 -14.46
CA GLU A 94 3.15 -5.11 -15.80
C GLU A 94 3.07 -3.58 -15.75
N GLY A 95 2.71 -3.02 -14.59
CA GLY A 95 2.55 -1.57 -14.38
C GLY A 95 1.26 -1.01 -14.98
N ASP A 96 0.34 -1.88 -15.41
CA ASP A 96 -0.91 -1.53 -16.07
C ASP A 96 -2.10 -1.53 -15.11
N GLY A 97 -1.86 -1.92 -13.86
CA GLY A 97 -2.87 -1.98 -12.83
C GLY A 97 -3.86 -3.15 -12.94
N ALA A 98 -3.68 -4.08 -13.89
CA ALA A 98 -4.63 -5.15 -14.19
C ALA A 98 -4.42 -6.38 -13.31
N THR A 99 -3.16 -6.74 -13.03
CA THR A 99 -2.81 -7.88 -12.17
C THR A 99 -2.04 -7.37 -10.96
N ILE A 100 -2.68 -7.45 -9.79
CA ILE A 100 -2.12 -6.94 -8.54
C ILE A 100 -2.00 -8.08 -7.54
N GLU A 101 -0.80 -8.22 -7.00
CA GLU A 101 -0.52 -9.09 -5.85
C GLU A 101 -0.14 -8.25 -4.63
N TYR A 102 -0.46 -8.77 -3.45
CA TYR A 102 -0.11 -8.16 -2.17
C TYR A 102 0.65 -9.16 -1.33
N ALA A 103 1.73 -8.73 -0.70
CA ALA A 103 2.55 -9.56 0.17
C ALA A 103 3.06 -8.75 1.36
N ALA A 104 3.42 -9.42 2.45
CA ALA A 104 4.29 -8.79 3.44
C ALA A 104 5.69 -8.67 2.84
N VAL A 105 6.38 -7.56 3.10
CA VAL A 105 7.75 -7.34 2.59
C VAL A 105 8.70 -8.47 3.05
N ASP A 106 8.53 -8.96 4.28
CA ASP A 106 9.34 -10.03 4.86
C ASP A 106 9.11 -11.40 4.20
N ASP A 107 8.00 -11.59 3.48
CA ASP A 107 7.67 -12.84 2.78
C ASP A 107 8.27 -12.90 1.36
N ILE A 108 8.89 -11.82 0.88
CA ILE A 108 9.49 -11.76 -0.46
C ILE A 108 10.97 -12.13 -0.39
N GLU A 109 11.29 -13.32 -0.90
CA GLU A 109 12.66 -13.71 -1.19
C GLU A 109 13.05 -13.26 -2.60
N LEU A 110 13.87 -12.22 -2.69
CA LEU A 110 14.51 -11.85 -3.95
C LEU A 110 15.61 -12.88 -4.26
N ALA A 111 15.43 -13.67 -5.32
CA ALA A 111 16.48 -14.52 -5.84
C ALA A 111 17.68 -13.64 -6.24
N GLN A 112 18.87 -13.93 -5.69
CA GLN A 112 20.11 -13.32 -6.19
C GLN A 112 20.38 -13.85 -7.61
N GLU A 113 20.38 -12.94 -8.58
CA GLU A 113 20.91 -13.26 -9.92
C GLU A 113 22.41 -13.56 -9.79
N ASN A 114 22.81 -14.75 -10.25
CA ASN A 114 24.22 -15.16 -10.36
C ASN A 114 24.87 -14.60 -11.63
#